data_AF-A0A536X710-F1
#
_entry.id   AF-A0A536X710-F1
#
_cell.length_a   1.000
_cell.length_b   1.000
_cell.length_c   1.000
_cell.angle_alpha   90.00
_cell.angle_beta   90.00
_cell.angle_gamma   90.00
#
_symmetry.space_group_name_H-M   'P 1'
#
loop_
_entity.id
_entity.type
_entity.pdbx_description
1 polymer ?
#
loop_
_entity_poly.entity_id
_entity_poly.type
_entity_poly.pdbx_seq_one_letter_code
_entity_poly.pdbx_strand_id
1 'polypeptide(L)'
;MDLDLQHTVNLYLAEVNAQAQSSVLYVLDTSGRTLAASNWNEEASFVGMELGYRPYVRDAVDRGTGRFYGIGTTSGKPGFYYSQAIRDRGQVIGVAAVKVSLDHVENAWSRGGDLALVVDANGVVFLA
;
A
#
# COMPACT_ATOMS: atom_id res chain seq x y z
N MET A 1 -22.17 -5.21 1.52
CA MET A 1 -21.01 -5.39 2.40
C MET A 1 -21.52 -5.22 3.83
N ASP A 2 -21.19 -6.17 4.70
CA ASP A 2 -21.51 -6.08 6.12
C ASP A 2 -20.68 -4.96 6.76
N LEU A 3 -21.36 -3.96 7.31
CA LEU A 3 -20.73 -2.76 7.88
C LEU A 3 -20.03 -3.07 9.22
N ASP A 4 -20.54 -4.03 9.99
CA ASP A 4 -19.95 -4.43 11.27
C ASP A 4 -18.64 -5.20 11.03
N LEU A 5 -18.63 -6.06 10.02
CA LEU A 5 -17.41 -6.75 9.59
C LEU A 5 -16.39 -5.74 9.03
N GLN A 6 -16.81 -4.81 8.18
CA GLN A 6 -15.90 -3.78 7.64
C GLN A 6 -15.27 -2.98 8.77
N HIS A 7 -16.06 -2.54 9.76
CA HIS A 7 -15.55 -1.80 10.90
C HIS A 7 -14.57 -2.62 11.75
N THR A 8 -14.87 -3.89 11.99
CA THR A 8 -13.96 -4.81 12.70
C THR A 8 -12.61 -4.95 11.99
N VAL A 9 -12.63 -5.14 10.67
CA VAL A 9 -11.41 -5.26 9.87
C VAL A 9 -10.64 -3.93 9.83
N ASN A 10 -11.33 -2.80 9.73
CA ASN A 10 -10.74 -1.46 9.79
C ASN A 10 -9.94 -1.25 11.10
N LEU A 11 -10.52 -1.63 12.25
CA LEU A 11 -9.84 -1.55 13.54
C LEU A 11 -8.62 -2.48 13.61
N TYR A 12 -8.76 -3.71 13.15
CA TYR A 12 -7.65 -4.66 13.09
C TYR A 12 -6.49 -4.14 12.23
N LEU A 13 -6.79 -3.62 11.04
CA LEU A 13 -5.77 -3.05 10.15
C LEU A 13 -5.10 -1.82 10.76
N ALA A 14 -5.84 -0.98 11.51
CA ALA A 14 -5.27 0.15 12.23
C ALA A 14 -4.26 -0.30 13.30
N GLU A 15 -4.60 -1.32 14.08
CA GLU A 15 -3.70 -1.89 15.10
C GLU A 15 -2.44 -2.51 14.48
N VAL A 16 -2.61 -3.32 13.42
CA VAL A 16 -1.47 -3.92 12.70
C VAL A 16 -0.58 -2.85 12.06
N ASN A 17 -1.18 -1.82 11.46
CA ASN A 17 -0.42 -0.72 10.85
C ASN A 17 0.40 0.05 11.88
N ALA A 18 -0.14 0.27 13.09
CA ALA A 18 0.58 0.92 14.18
C ALA A 18 1.82 0.13 14.63
N GLN A 19 1.73 -1.20 14.66
CA GLN A 19 2.86 -2.08 14.99
C GLN A 19 3.89 -2.15 13.86
N ALA A 20 3.43 -2.22 12.61
CA ALA A 20 4.29 -2.26 11.43
C ALA A 20 4.98 -0.92 11.12
N GLN A 21 4.49 0.18 11.71
CA GLN A 21 4.91 1.55 11.43
C GLN A 21 4.87 1.91 9.93
N SER A 22 3.91 1.32 9.20
CA SER A 22 3.64 1.67 7.80
C SER A 22 2.70 2.87 7.69
N SER A 23 2.59 3.44 6.49
CA SER A 23 1.73 4.59 6.24
C SER A 23 0.25 4.19 6.18
N VAL A 24 -0.09 3.15 5.42
CA VAL A 24 -1.48 2.64 5.30
C VAL A 24 -1.45 1.15 5.01
N LEU A 25 -2.29 0.36 5.68
CA LEU A 25 -2.54 -1.06 5.43
C LEU A 25 -4.00 -1.25 5.00
N TYR A 26 -4.28 -2.00 3.95
CA TYR A 26 -5.63 -2.09 3.39
C TYR A 26 -5.84 -3.39 2.62
N VAL A 27 -7.10 -3.78 2.49
CA VAL A 27 -7.53 -4.98 1.76
C VAL A 27 -8.49 -4.60 0.65
N LEU A 28 -8.34 -5.24 -0.49
CA LEU A 28 -9.12 -5.01 -1.71
C LEU A 28 -9.79 -6.31 -2.17
N ASP A 29 -10.92 -6.18 -2.85
CA ASP A 29 -11.47 -7.28 -3.62
C ASP A 29 -10.66 -7.52 -4.92
N THR A 30 -11.05 -8.54 -5.69
CA THR A 30 -10.35 -8.91 -6.94
C THR A 30 -10.51 -7.89 -8.07
N SER A 31 -11.48 -6.97 -7.98
CA SER A 31 -11.60 -5.85 -8.92
C SER A 31 -10.68 -4.68 -8.57
N GLY A 32 -10.13 -4.70 -7.36
CA GLY A 32 -9.28 -3.65 -6.83
C GLY A 32 -10.03 -2.56 -6.08
N ARG A 33 -11.28 -2.81 -5.67
CA ARG A 33 -12.00 -1.92 -4.76
C ARG A 33 -11.55 -2.15 -3.32
N THR A 34 -11.12 -1.11 -2.62
CA THR A 34 -10.72 -1.21 -1.20
C THR A 34 -11.95 -1.50 -0.32
N LEU A 35 -11.91 -2.62 0.40
CA LEU A 35 -12.97 -3.04 1.32
C LEU A 35 -12.76 -2.49 2.73
N ALA A 36 -11.53 -2.45 3.20
CA ALA A 36 -11.17 -1.94 4.53
C ALA A 36 -9.75 -1.39 4.52
N ALA A 37 -9.46 -0.42 5.39
CA ALA A 37 -8.18 0.27 5.46
C ALA A 37 -7.86 0.71 6.89
N SER A 38 -6.57 0.80 7.22
CA SER A 38 -6.08 1.28 8.51
C SER A 38 -6.37 2.77 8.74
N ASN A 39 -6.47 3.55 7.67
CA ASN A 39 -6.76 4.99 7.69
C ASN A 39 -8.25 5.29 7.46
N TRP A 40 -9.14 4.34 7.78
CA TRP A 40 -10.58 4.45 7.54
C TRP A 40 -11.24 5.68 8.18
N ASN A 41 -10.66 6.18 9.28
CA ASN A 41 -11.12 7.31 10.07
C ASN A 41 -10.41 8.64 9.72
N GLU A 42 -9.62 8.67 8.65
CA GLU A 42 -8.93 9.87 8.16
C GLU A 42 -9.64 10.49 6.95
N GLU A 43 -9.42 11.78 6.72
CA GLU A 43 -9.96 12.48 5.53
C GLU A 43 -9.50 11.83 4.22
N ALA A 44 -8.25 11.34 4.19
CA ALA A 44 -7.65 10.65 3.05
C ALA A 44 -7.90 9.12 3.06
N SER A 45 -9.03 8.68 3.61
CA SER A 45 -9.39 7.25 3.73
C SER A 45 -9.33 6.52 2.38
N PHE A 46 -8.81 5.29 2.41
CA PHE A 46 -8.76 4.44 1.22
C PHE A 46 -10.02 3.59 1.03
N VAL A 47 -10.92 3.54 2.02
CA VAL A 47 -12.13 2.72 1.95
C VAL A 47 -12.98 3.13 0.74
N GLY A 48 -13.34 2.15 -0.10
CA GLY A 48 -14.17 2.37 -1.29
C GLY A 48 -13.44 2.95 -2.51
N MET A 49 -12.13 3.19 -2.44
CA MET A 49 -11.35 3.59 -3.60
C MET A 49 -11.21 2.45 -4.62
N GLU A 50 -11.27 2.81 -5.90
CA GLU A 50 -11.02 1.90 -7.01
C GLU A 50 -9.54 1.97 -7.40
N LEU A 51 -8.78 0.92 -7.09
CA LEU A 51 -7.33 0.86 -7.26
C LEU A 51 -6.89 -0.27 -8.21
N GLY A 52 -7.84 -0.93 -8.88
CA GLY A 52 -7.56 -2.03 -9.81
C GLY A 52 -6.63 -1.67 -10.98
N TYR A 53 -6.48 -0.38 -11.32
CA TYR A 53 -5.53 0.06 -12.34
C TYR A 53 -4.09 0.19 -11.82
N ARG A 54 -3.88 0.16 -10.50
CA ARG A 54 -2.54 0.32 -9.91
C ARG A 54 -1.68 -0.90 -10.20
N PRO A 55 -0.41 -0.71 -10.61
CA PRO A 55 0.47 -1.83 -10.96
C PRO A 55 0.58 -2.87 -9.84
N TYR A 56 0.72 -2.44 -8.58
CA TYR A 56 0.82 -3.36 -7.46
C TYR A 56 -0.47 -4.20 -7.28
N VAL A 57 -1.66 -3.63 -7.46
CA VAL A 57 -2.92 -4.39 -7.38
C VAL A 57 -3.04 -5.40 -8.52
N ARG A 58 -2.78 -4.96 -9.76
CA ARG A 58 -2.84 -5.85 -10.94
C ARG A 58 -1.86 -7.00 -10.83
N ASP A 59 -0.60 -6.70 -10.51
CA ASP A 59 0.44 -7.72 -10.37
C ASP A 59 0.11 -8.70 -9.22
N ALA A 60 -0.47 -8.22 -8.11
CA ALA A 60 -0.92 -9.11 -7.04
C ALA A 60 -2.03 -10.06 -7.49
N VAL A 61 -3.03 -9.58 -8.24
CA VAL A 61 -4.10 -10.42 -8.78
C VAL A 61 -3.55 -11.43 -9.81
N ASP A 62 -2.74 -10.97 -10.76
CA ASP A 62 -2.27 -11.78 -11.89
C ASP A 62 -1.14 -12.75 -11.51
N ARG A 63 -0.21 -12.30 -10.65
CA ARG A 63 1.06 -12.98 -10.36
C ARG A 63 1.22 -13.36 -8.89
N GLY A 64 0.29 -12.95 -8.03
CA GLY A 64 0.31 -13.24 -6.60
C GLY A 64 1.03 -12.20 -5.74
N THR A 65 1.89 -11.35 -6.32
CA THR A 65 2.56 -10.26 -5.62
C THR A 65 2.79 -9.07 -6.55
N GLY A 66 2.68 -7.86 -6.01
CA GLY A 66 2.93 -6.62 -6.73
C GLY A 66 3.77 -5.64 -5.91
N ARG A 67 4.63 -4.89 -6.60
CA ARG A 67 5.51 -3.86 -6.04
C ARG A 67 5.45 -2.63 -6.92
N PHE A 68 5.35 -1.46 -6.32
CA PHE A 68 5.32 -0.21 -7.08
C PHE A 68 5.81 0.93 -6.22
N TYR A 69 6.68 1.77 -6.77
CA TYR A 69 6.98 3.07 -6.17
C TYR A 69 6.23 4.15 -6.93
N GLY A 70 5.58 5.06 -6.20
CA GLY A 70 4.91 6.18 -6.85
C GLY A 70 4.30 7.18 -5.89
N ILE A 71 3.76 8.25 -6.46
CA ILE A 71 3.09 9.31 -5.72
C ILE A 71 1.64 8.89 -5.46
N GLY A 72 1.25 8.82 -4.18
CA GLY A 72 -0.11 8.47 -3.81
C GLY A 72 -1.11 9.54 -4.27
N THR A 73 -2.16 9.15 -5.00
CA THR A 73 -3.15 10.10 -5.53
C THR A 73 -3.96 10.83 -4.47
N THR A 74 -4.18 10.21 -3.31
CA THR A 74 -4.94 10.82 -2.22
C THR A 74 -4.04 11.72 -1.36
N SER A 75 -2.82 11.26 -1.06
CA SER A 75 -1.92 11.94 -0.11
C SER A 75 -0.95 12.94 -0.77
N GLY A 76 -0.70 12.85 -2.08
CA GLY A 76 0.38 13.58 -2.75
C GLY A 76 1.81 13.17 -2.34
N LYS A 77 1.95 12.31 -1.33
CA LYS A 77 3.23 11.82 -0.83
C LYS A 77 3.71 10.59 -1.60
N PRO A 78 5.01 10.53 -1.98
CA PRO A 78 5.65 9.31 -2.46
C PRO A 78 5.48 8.15 -1.49
N GLY A 79 5.58 6.93 -2.00
CA GLY A 79 5.55 5.74 -1.17
C GLY A 79 5.87 4.50 -1.96
N PHE A 80 6.44 3.53 -1.25
CA PHE A 80 6.59 2.17 -1.75
C PHE A 80 5.34 1.37 -1.41
N TYR A 81 4.75 0.74 -2.42
CA TYR A 81 3.58 -0.10 -2.31
C TYR A 81 3.99 -1.56 -2.48
N TYR A 82 3.63 -2.38 -1.50
CA TYR A 82 3.74 -3.83 -1.58
C TYR A 82 2.36 -4.45 -1.46
N SER A 83 2.13 -5.53 -2.19
CA SER A 83 0.84 -6.21 -2.19
C SER A 83 0.97 -7.70 -2.47
N GLN A 84 0.01 -8.44 -1.94
CA GLN A 84 -0.04 -9.89 -2.02
C GLN A 84 -1.48 -10.37 -2.20
N ALA A 85 -1.66 -11.37 -3.07
CA ALA A 85 -2.95 -12.02 -3.25
C ALA A 85 -3.39 -12.75 -1.98
N ILE A 86 -4.63 -12.52 -1.56
CA ILE A 86 -5.33 -13.33 -0.56
C ILE A 86 -5.93 -14.52 -1.31
N ARG A 87 -5.63 -15.74 -0.86
CA ARG A 87 -6.06 -16.97 -1.52
C ARG A 87 -6.90 -17.83 -0.58
N ASP A 88 -7.98 -18.40 -1.12
CA ASP A 88 -8.72 -19.50 -0.51
C ASP A 88 -8.74 -20.68 -1.48
N ARG A 89 -8.29 -21.86 -1.02
CA ARG A 89 -8.19 -23.09 -1.83
C ARG A 89 -7.50 -22.90 -3.20
N GLY A 90 -6.47 -22.04 -3.24
CA GLY A 90 -5.71 -21.71 -4.45
C GLY A 90 -6.30 -20.59 -5.31
N GLN A 91 -7.58 -20.25 -5.14
CA GLN A 91 -8.25 -19.16 -5.83
C GLN A 91 -7.91 -17.82 -5.19
N VAL A 92 -7.59 -16.81 -6.01
CA VAL A 92 -7.44 -15.43 -5.53
C VAL A 92 -8.82 -14.87 -5.19
N ILE A 93 -8.99 -14.39 -3.96
CA ILE A 93 -10.25 -13.82 -3.45
C ILE A 93 -10.13 -12.33 -3.10
N GLY A 94 -8.91 -11.78 -3.16
CA GLY A 94 -8.66 -10.36 -2.88
C GLY A 94 -7.16 -10.08 -2.83
N VAL A 95 -6.82 -8.87 -2.37
CA VAL A 95 -5.43 -8.39 -2.24
C VAL A 95 -5.26 -7.72 -0.88
N ALA A 96 -4.17 -8.03 -0.18
CA ALA A 96 -3.69 -7.23 0.92
C ALA A 96 -2.57 -6.32 0.42
N ALA A 97 -2.59 -5.05 0.81
CA ALA A 97 -1.61 -4.07 0.38
C ALA A 97 -1.14 -3.17 1.54
N VAL A 98 0.10 -2.72 1.44
CA VAL A 98 0.71 -1.78 2.39
C VAL A 98 1.41 -0.66 1.62
N LYS A 99 1.23 0.57 2.10
CA LYS A 99 2.02 1.74 1.71
C LYS A 99 3.07 2.00 2.79
N VAL A 100 4.33 2.06 2.40
CA VAL A 100 5.47 2.39 3.26
C VAL A 100 6.03 3.73 2.82
N SER A 101 6.24 4.63 3.78
CA SER A 101 6.97 5.87 3.55
C SER A 101 8.47 5.58 3.54
N LEU A 102 9.20 6.22 2.61
CA LEU A 102 10.66 6.14 2.56
C LEU A 102 11.34 7.34 3.25
N ASP A 103 10.57 8.23 3.88
CA ASP A 103 11.09 9.44 4.56
C ASP A 103 12.21 9.09 5.57
N HIS A 104 12.11 7.95 6.26
CA HIS A 104 13.14 7.52 7.21
C HIS A 104 14.48 7.18 6.54
N VAL A 105 14.42 6.58 5.35
CA VAL A 105 15.61 6.21 4.57
C VAL A 105 16.26 7.46 4.00
N GLU A 106 15.47 8.35 3.39
CA GLU A 106 15.91 9.66 2.88
C GLU A 106 16.58 10.49 3.98
N ASN A 107 15.95 10.58 5.15
CA ASN A 107 16.50 11.31 6.29
C ASN A 107 17.79 10.68 6.84
N ALA A 108 17.96 9.36 6.75
CA ALA A 108 19.19 8.71 7.18
C ALA A 108 20.36 9.01 6.23
N TRP A 109 20.10 9.02 4.92
CA TRP A 109 21.13 9.26 3.90
C TRP A 109 21.60 10.71 3.87
N SER A 110 20.67 11.67 4.00
CA SER A 110 21.04 13.10 4.06
C SER A 110 21.99 13.45 5.22
N ARG A 111 22.00 12.64 6.30
CA ARG A 111 22.93 12.81 7.43
C ARG A 111 24.30 12.17 7.24
N GLY A 112 24.45 11.26 6.27
CA GLY A 112 25.67 10.47 6.07
C GLY A 112 26.80 11.19 5.34
N GLY A 113 26.52 12.33 4.70
CA GLY A 113 27.50 13.13 3.95
C GLY A 113 27.74 12.66 2.51
N ASP A 114 27.42 11.40 2.20
CA ASP A 114 27.49 10.84 0.85
C ASP A 114 26.14 10.96 0.11
N LEU A 115 26.19 11.33 -1.17
CA LEU A 115 25.01 11.33 -2.04
C LEU A 115 24.67 9.89 -2.45
N ALA A 116 23.48 9.43 -2.06
CA ALA A 116 22.96 8.12 -2.44
C ALA A 116 21.66 8.28 -3.23
N LEU A 117 21.57 7.63 -4.39
CA LEU A 117 20.42 7.70 -5.29
C LEU A 117 19.88 6.29 -5.54
N VAL A 118 18.55 6.14 -5.47
CA VAL A 118 17.87 4.93 -5.96
C VAL A 118 17.14 5.24 -7.25
N VAL A 119 17.40 4.41 -8.25
CA VAL A 119 16.92 4.59 -9.61
C VAL A 119 16.14 3.35 -10.04
N ASP A 120 15.01 3.55 -10.70
CA ASP A 120 14.24 2.44 -11.29
C ASP A 120 14.89 1.95 -12.59
N ALA A 121 14.33 0.91 -13.19
CA ALA A 121 14.84 0.35 -14.45
C ALA A 121 14.78 1.33 -15.64
N ASN A 122 14.04 2.45 -15.52
CA ASN A 122 13.89 3.48 -16.55
C ASN A 122 14.80 4.69 -16.33
N GLY A 123 15.64 4.68 -15.30
CA GLY A 123 16.53 5.82 -15.00
C GLY A 123 15.87 6.92 -14.15
N VAL A 124 14.65 6.69 -13.62
CA VAL A 124 13.96 7.67 -12.78
C VAL A 124 14.51 7.59 -11.35
N VAL A 125 15.11 8.68 -10.88
CA VAL A 125 15.50 8.84 -9.47
C VAL A 125 14.23 9.00 -8.65
N PHE A 126 14.07 8.15 -7.65
CA PHE A 126 12.87 8.14 -6.83
C PHE A 126 13.14 8.19 -5.33
N LEU A 127 14.42 8.13 -4.95
CA LEU A 127 14.93 8.38 -3.60
C LEU A 127 16.31 9.03 -3.72
N ALA A 128 16.57 10.09 -2.95
CA ALA A 128 17.78 10.90 -3.00
C ALA A 128 18.12 11.55 -1.65
#